data_AF-A0A7C7U5R1-F1
#
_entry.id   AF-A0A7C7U5R1-F1
#
_cell.length_a   1.000
_cell.length_b   1.000
_cell.length_c   1.000
_cell.angle_alpha   90.00
_cell.angle_beta   90.00
_cell.angle_gamma   90.00
#
_symmetry.space_group_name_H-M   'P 1'
#
loop_
_entity.id
_entity.type
_entity.pdbx_description
1 polymer ?
#
loop_
_entity_poly.entity_id
_entity_poly.type
_entity_poly.pdbx_seq_one_letter_code
_entity_poly.pdbx_strand_id
1 'polypeptide(L)' 'MAQVNGGVLAARQLKQCGIDTLFGVVAGPMIELFSGGQSEGLKVVGCRHEMNGSFMASAWGWQKKLPGVFVA' A
#
# COMPACT_ATOMS: atom_id res chain seq x y z
N MET A 1 5.58 -27.09 -3.65
CA MET A 1 5.26 -25.68 -3.99
C MET A 1 6.15 -24.78 -3.15
N ALA A 2 6.73 -23.72 -3.72
CA ALA A 2 7.45 -22.73 -2.93
C ALA A 2 6.47 -21.97 -2.02
N GLN A 3 6.84 -21.68 -0.78
CA GLN A 3 6.02 -20.87 0.13
C GLN A 3 6.03 -19.42 -0.33
N VAL A 4 4.86 -18.79 -0.46
CA VAL A 4 4.71 -17.41 -0.93
C VAL A 4 4.05 -16.56 0.14
N ASN A 5 4.63 -15.40 0.46
CA ASN A 5 4.04 -14.43 1.40
C ASN A 5 2.89 -13.66 0.72
N GLY A 6 1.72 -13.61 1.35
CA GLY A 6 0.53 -12.96 0.79
C GLY A 6 0.68 -11.45 0.61
N GLY A 7 1.36 -10.78 1.55
CA GLY A 7 1.65 -9.34 1.47
C GLY A 7 2.54 -8.99 0.27
N VAL A 8 3.56 -9.79 -0.01
CA VAL A 8 4.42 -9.63 -1.19
C VAL A 8 3.63 -9.83 -2.49
N LEU A 9 2.78 -10.87 -2.55
CA LEU A 9 1.90 -11.11 -3.70
C LEU A 9 0.97 -9.92 -3.98
N ALA A 10 0.31 -9.41 -2.94
CA ALA A 10 -0.58 -8.26 -3.05
C ALA A 10 0.17 -6.99 -3.48
N ALA A 11 1.34 -6.70 -2.88
CA ALA A 11 2.18 -5.58 -3.27
C ALA A 11 2.62 -5.65 -4.74
N ARG A 12 3.04 -6.83 -5.21
CA ARG A 12 3.41 -7.06 -6.61
C ARG A 12 2.24 -6.80 -7.55
N GLN A 13 1.05 -7.26 -7.20
CA GLN A 13 -0.16 -7.02 -8.00
C GLN A 13 -0.51 -5.52 -8.08
N LEU A 14 -0.40 -4.80 -6.96
CA LEU A 14 -0.62 -3.34 -6.93
C LEU A 14 0.37 -2.62 -7.84
N LYS A 15 1.66 -3.00 -7.80
CA LYS A 15 2.69 -2.46 -8.70
C LYS A 15 2.37 -2.71 -10.17
N GLN A 16 1.91 -3.92 -10.52
CA GLN A 16 1.49 -4.24 -11.89
C GLN A 16 0.29 -3.40 -12.36
N CYS A 17 -0.58 -2.99 -11.44
CA CYS A 17 -1.67 -2.04 -11.72
C CYS A 17 -1.21 -0.57 -11.80
N GLY A 18 0.10 -0.30 -11.71
CA GLY A 18 0.66 1.06 -11.76
C GLY A 18 0.65 1.82 -10.44
N ILE A 19 0.30 1.16 -9.32
CA ILE A 19 0.33 1.78 -7.99
C ILE A 19 1.76 1.77 -7.46
N ASP A 20 2.29 2.95 -7.17
CA ASP A 20 3.66 3.13 -6.66
C ASP A 20 3.71 3.51 -5.16
N THR A 21 2.58 3.84 -4.54
CA THR A 21 2.51 4.39 -3.19
C THR A 21 1.37 3.76 -2.38
N LEU A 22 1.67 3.35 -1.14
CA LEU A 22 0.71 2.89 -0.14
C LEU A 22 0.64 3.90 1.01
N PHE A 23 -0.56 4.23 1.47
CA PHE A 23 -0.80 5.04 2.67
C PHE A 23 -1.43 4.17 3.75
N GLY A 24 -1.15 4.43 5.01
CA GLY A 24 -1.75 3.63 6.08
C GLY A 24 -1.20 3.93 7.46
N VAL A 25 -1.94 3.54 8.50
CA VAL A 25 -1.38 3.44 9.86
C VAL A 25 -0.89 2.01 10.00
N VAL A 26 0.37 1.83 10.40
CA VAL A 26 0.91 0.48 10.59
C VAL A 26 0.39 -0.07 11.91
N ALA A 27 -0.36 -1.18 11.85
CA ALA A 27 -0.79 -1.96 12.99
C ALA A 27 -0.55 -3.45 12.71
N GLY A 28 -1.14 -4.36 13.50
CA GLY A 28 -1.17 -5.80 13.20
C GLY A 28 -1.86 -6.09 11.85
N PRO A 29 -2.37 -7.30 11.62
CA PRO A 29 -2.19 -8.13 10.40
C PRO A 29 -1.69 -7.51 9.07
N MET A 30 -2.04 -6.26 8.72
CA MET A 30 -1.62 -5.57 7.49
C MET A 30 -0.11 -5.26 7.40
N ILE A 31 0.66 -5.50 8.45
CA ILE A 31 2.13 -5.34 8.44
C ILE A 31 2.81 -6.15 7.32
N GLU A 32 2.24 -7.30 6.94
CA GLU A 32 2.77 -8.09 5.83
C GLU A 32 2.67 -7.35 4.50
N LEU A 33 1.59 -6.60 4.25
CA LEU A 33 1.43 -5.81 3.03
C LEU A 33 2.37 -4.60 3.02
N PHE A 34 2.59 -3.95 4.17
CA PHE A 34 3.57 -2.86 4.25
C PHE A 34 4.99 -3.37 4.00
N SER A 35 5.37 -4.48 4.61
CA SER A 35 6.66 -5.14 4.38
C SER A 35 6.81 -5.59 2.93
N GLY A 36 5.78 -6.22 2.36
CA GLY A 36 5.73 -6.61 0.96
C GLY A 36 5.77 -5.42 -0.01
N GLY A 37 5.13 -4.31 0.37
CA GLY A 37 5.19 -3.04 -0.37
C GLY A 37 6.62 -2.52 -0.44
N GLN A 38 7.32 -2.46 0.69
CA GLN A 38 8.72 -2.05 0.72
C GLN A 38 9.62 -2.98 -0.10
N SER A 39 9.43 -4.31 0.00
CA SER A 39 10.26 -5.28 -0.73
C SER A 39 10.04 -5.26 -2.24
N GLU A 40 8.82 -5.01 -2.70
CA GLU A 40 8.49 -4.86 -4.12
C GLU A 40 8.77 -3.43 -4.65
N GLY A 41 9.25 -2.53 -3.78
CA GLY A 41 9.71 -1.17 -4.14
C GLY A 41 8.60 -0.12 -4.22
N LEU A 42 7.46 -0.34 -3.58
CA LEU A 42 6.42 0.67 -3.39
C LEU A 42 6.83 1.62 -2.26
N LYS A 43 6.46 2.89 -2.41
CA LYS A 43 6.60 3.88 -1.35
C LYS A 43 5.55 3.62 -0.27
N VAL A 44 5.97 3.20 0.92
CA VAL A 44 5.09 3.02 2.07
C VAL A 44 5.10 4.28 2.94
N VAL A 45 3.97 4.97 2.99
CA VAL A 45 3.78 6.21 3.75
C VAL A 45 2.99 5.91 5.03
N GLY A 46 3.71 5.87 6.15
CA GLY A 46 3.12 5.73 7.48
C GLY A 46 2.40 7.02 7.90
N CYS A 47 1.12 6.90 8.23
CA CYS A 47 0.27 7.96 8.74
C CYS A 47 0.15 7.86 10.27
N ARG A 48 -0.27 8.96 10.91
CA ARG A 48 -0.55 8.98 12.37
C ARG A 48 -2.02 8.75 12.71
N HIS A 49 -2.90 8.92 11.73
CA HIS A 49 -4.34 8.74 11.86
C HIS A 49 -4.87 8.31 10.49
N GLU A 50 -5.80 7.36 10.48
CA GLU A 50 -6.28 6.67 9.28
C GLU A 50 -6.99 7.63 8.35
N MET A 51 -7.92 8.43 8.89
CA MET A 51 -8.64 9.46 8.14
C MET A 51 -7.72 10.35 7.29
N ASN A 52 -6.60 10.82 7.84
CA ASN A 52 -5.64 11.65 7.11
C ASN A 52 -4.99 10.86 5.96
N GLY A 53 -4.63 9.59 6.20
CA GLY A 53 -4.09 8.72 5.16
C GLY A 53 -5.10 8.40 4.06
N SER A 54 -6.38 8.24 4.39
CA SER A 54 -7.45 8.08 3.39
C SER A 54 -7.59 9.31 2.49
N PHE A 55 -7.49 10.52 3.05
CA PHE A 55 -7.47 11.74 2.24
C PHE A 55 -6.21 11.83 1.37
N MET A 56 -5.05 11.43 1.88
CA MET A 56 -3.80 11.36 1.10
C MET A 56 -3.93 10.40 -0.08
N ALA A 57 -4.46 9.19 0.15
CA ALA A 57 -4.72 8.21 -0.91
C ALA A 57 -5.69 8.78 -1.96
N SER A 58 -6.77 9.43 -1.52
CA SER A 58 -7.77 10.03 -2.41
C SER A 58 -7.15 11.12 -3.31
N ALA A 59 -6.35 12.01 -2.72
CA ALA A 59 -5.65 13.07 -3.45
C ALA A 59 -4.60 12.50 -4.43
N TRP A 60 -3.82 11.50 -4.00
CA TRP A 60 -2.85 10.80 -4.85
C TRP A 60 -3.55 10.18 -6.06
N GLY A 61 -4.67 9.49 -5.84
CA GLY A 61 -5.42 8.84 -6.91
C GLY A 61 -6.01 9.84 -7.92
N TRP A 62 -6.56 10.95 -7.42
CA TRP A 62 -7.05 12.03 -8.28
C TRP A 62 -5.95 12.64 -9.16
N GLN A 63 -4.75 12.84 -8.60
CA GLN A 63 -3.60 13.40 -9.33
C GLN A 63 -3.06 12.42 -10.36
N LYS A 64 -2.93 11.13 -10.01
CA LYS A 64 -2.34 10.09 -10.84
C LYS A 64 -3.31 9.46 -11.84
N LYS A 65 -4.61 9.77 -11.73
CA LYS A 65 -5.70 9.14 -12.49
C LYS A 65 -5.73 7.62 -12.32
N LEU A 66 -5.42 7.17 -11.11
CA LEU A 66 -5.43 5.78 -10.66
C LEU A 66 -6.17 5.67 -9.31
N PRO A 67 -6.66 4.51 -8.89
CA PRO A 67 -7.21 4.34 -7.55
C PRO A 67 -6.13 4.57 -6.48
N GLY A 68 -6.37 5.47 -5.54
CA GLY A 68 -5.50 5.63 -4.38
C GLY A 68 -5.65 4.47 -3.40
N VAL A 69 -4.54 4.02 -2.80
CA VAL A 69 -4.55 2.87 -1.90
C VAL A 69 -4.28 3.29 -0.46
N PHE A 70 -5.25 3.06 0.41
CA PHE A 70 -5.12 3.16 1.86
C PHE A 70 -5.24 1.77 2.48
N VAL A 71 -4.35 1.44 3.42
CA VAL A 71 -4.28 0.15 4.11
C VAL A 71 -4.68 0.35 5.58
N ALA A 72 -5.67 -0.42 6.04
CA ALA A 72 -6.31 -0.34 7.36
C ALA A 72 -6.56 -1.74 7.92
#